data_AF-A0A7V8WQ42-F1
#
_entry.id   AF-A0A7V8WQ42-F1
#
_cell.length_a   1.000
_cell.length_b   1.000
_cell.length_c   1.000
_cell.angle_alpha   90.00
_cell.angle_beta   90.00
_cell.angle_gamma   90.00
#
_symmetry.space_group_name_H-M   'P 1'
#
loop_
_entity.id
_entity.type
_entity.pdbx_description
1 polymer ?
#
loop_
_entity_poly.entity_id
_entity_poly.type
_entity_poly.pdbx_seq_one_letter_code
_entity_poly.pdbx_strand_id
1 'polypeptide(L)'
;MRFTVLAALVAIIFPITTLSTVAHSVAPQNGWAPPATVYLAETGQTLDRLFLDLWREGGGAGAFGYPITPELEQENGHIVQYLQ
;
A
#
# COMPACT_ATOMS: atom_id res chain seq x y z
N MET A 1 8.44 -35.38 -62.08
CA MET A 1 9.17 -35.45 -60.79
C MET A 1 8.86 -34.17 -60.01
N ARG A 2 8.36 -34.29 -58.77
CA ARG A 2 8.04 -33.15 -57.87
C ARG A 2 9.30 -32.84 -57.04
N PHE A 3 9.68 -31.58 -56.89
CA PHE A 3 10.60 -31.13 -55.82
C PHE A 3 10.15 -29.77 -55.27
N THR A 4 10.12 -29.68 -53.95
CA THR A 4 9.49 -28.68 -53.08
C THR A 4 10.55 -27.71 -52.53
N VAL A 5 10.10 -26.73 -51.72
CA VAL A 5 10.80 -25.95 -50.66
C VAL A 5 11.27 -24.55 -51.09
N LEU A 6 10.49 -23.49 -50.86
CA LEU A 6 10.30 -22.68 -49.62
C LEU A 6 11.57 -21.90 -49.20
N ALA A 7 11.56 -20.59 -49.46
CA ALA A 7 12.62 -19.66 -49.09
C ALA A 7 12.47 -19.19 -47.64
N ALA A 8 13.53 -19.34 -46.85
CA ALA A 8 13.70 -18.68 -45.55
C ALA A 8 15.15 -18.21 -45.44
N LEU A 9 15.36 -16.89 -45.26
CA LEU A 9 15.95 -16.28 -44.07
C LEU A 9 16.32 -14.82 -44.38
N VAL A 10 15.70 -13.86 -43.70
CA VAL A 10 16.28 -12.52 -43.53
C VAL A 10 16.32 -12.24 -42.04
N ALA A 11 17.54 -12.05 -41.55
CA ALA A 11 17.87 -11.78 -40.17
C ALA A 11 17.80 -10.26 -39.89
N ILE A 12 17.12 -9.94 -38.77
CA ILE A 12 17.49 -8.90 -37.78
C ILE A 12 17.47 -7.44 -38.25
N ILE A 13 16.35 -6.78 -37.96
CA ILE A 13 16.34 -5.41 -37.41
C ILE A 13 15.33 -5.43 -36.26
N PHE A 14 15.82 -5.53 -35.02
CA PHE A 14 15.02 -5.38 -33.80
C PHE A 14 14.50 -3.93 -33.74
N PRO A 15 13.18 -3.66 -33.83
CA PRO A 15 12.70 -2.35 -33.45
C PRO A 15 12.76 -2.24 -31.93
N ILE A 16 13.30 -1.12 -31.48
CA ILE A 16 13.38 -0.66 -30.10
C ILE A 16 12.00 -0.73 -29.46
N THR A 17 11.85 -1.45 -28.36
CA THR A 17 10.74 -1.23 -27.42
C THR A 17 11.32 -1.18 -26.02
N THR A 18 11.64 0.03 -25.57
CA THR A 18 11.80 0.30 -24.14
C THR A 18 10.47 -0.02 -23.47
N LEU A 19 10.44 -1.09 -22.68
CA LEU A 19 9.30 -1.41 -21.83
C LEU A 19 9.25 -0.36 -20.72
N SER A 20 8.57 0.77 -20.96
CA SER A 20 8.22 1.72 -19.92
C SER A 20 7.18 1.07 -19.03
N THR A 21 7.61 0.40 -17.97
CA THR A 21 6.70 -0.04 -16.90
C THR A 21 6.20 1.22 -16.21
N VAL A 22 5.09 1.78 -16.68
CA VAL A 22 4.35 2.76 -15.88
C VAL A 22 3.76 1.97 -14.72
N ALA A 23 4.45 2.00 -13.57
CA ALA A 23 3.92 1.53 -12.31
C ALA A 23 2.73 2.43 -11.94
N HIS A 24 1.57 2.15 -12.52
CA HIS A 24 0.32 2.74 -12.08
C HIS A 24 0.03 2.14 -10.71
N SER A 25 0.09 2.96 -9.67
CA SER A 25 -0.56 2.66 -8.41
C SER A 25 -2.04 2.40 -8.71
N VAL A 26 -2.46 1.14 -8.65
CA VAL A 26 -3.87 0.76 -8.77
C VAL A 26 -4.56 1.14 -7.47
N ALA A 27 -4.83 2.44 -7.29
CA ALA A 27 -5.82 2.86 -6.32
C ALA A 27 -7.17 2.22 -6.71
N PRO A 28 -8.00 1.78 -5.76
CA PRO A 28 -9.30 1.21 -6.06
C PRO A 28 -10.12 2.17 -6.94
N GLN A 29 -10.53 1.71 -8.13
CA GLN A 29 -11.20 2.55 -9.12
C GLN A 29 -12.60 3.04 -8.70
N ASN A 30 -13.12 2.60 -7.55
CA ASN A 30 -14.38 3.10 -7.00
C ASN A 30 -14.21 4.39 -6.16
N GLY A 31 -12.99 4.92 -6.01
CA GLY A 31 -12.71 6.13 -5.24
C GLY A 31 -12.88 5.98 -3.72
N TRP A 32 -13.12 4.77 -3.24
CA TRP A 32 -13.16 4.47 -1.82
C TRP A 32 -11.74 4.41 -1.26
N ALA A 33 -11.52 5.10 -0.14
CA ALA A 33 -10.34 4.97 0.69
C ALA A 33 -10.78 4.62 2.12
N PRO A 34 -9.99 3.83 2.87
CA PRO A 34 -10.28 3.59 4.27
C PRO A 34 -10.26 4.92 5.05
N PRO A 35 -11.06 5.05 6.11
CA PRO A 35 -11.05 6.25 6.93
C PRO A 35 -9.67 6.42 7.57
N ALA A 36 -9.20 7.67 7.61
CA ALA A 36 -7.94 8.06 8.25
C ALA A 36 -8.04 8.13 9.78
N THR A 37 -9.25 8.03 10.34
CA THR A 37 -9.51 8.11 11.77
C THR A 37 -10.52 7.03 12.14
N VAL A 38 -10.28 6.28 13.22
CA VAL A 38 -11.18 5.23 13.71
C VAL A 38 -11.35 5.34 15.22
N TYR A 39 -12.61 5.34 15.68
CA TYR A 39 -12.97 5.20 17.08
C TYR A 39 -13.07 3.72 17.47
N LEU A 40 -12.44 3.34 18.57
CA LEU A 40 -12.42 1.98 19.12
C LEU A 40 -13.25 1.95 20.40
N ALA A 41 -14.39 1.27 20.34
CA ALA A 41 -15.40 1.27 21.41
C ALA A 41 -14.92 0.54 22.67
N GLU A 42 -13.95 -0.37 22.53
CA GLU A 42 -13.36 -1.15 23.60
C GLU A 42 -12.70 -0.28 24.69
N THR A 43 -12.10 0.84 24.28
CA THR A 43 -11.41 1.78 25.19
C THR A 43 -11.95 3.21 25.11
N GLY A 44 -12.85 3.48 24.16
CA GLY A 44 -13.39 4.81 23.92
C GLY A 44 -12.37 5.81 23.38
N GLN A 45 -11.31 5.30 22.75
CA GLN A 45 -10.23 6.10 22.18
C GLN A 45 -10.22 6.01 20.65
N THR A 46 -9.49 6.92 20.03
CA THR A 46 -9.42 7.05 18.57
C THR A 46 -7.97 6.87 18.12
N LEU A 47 -7.76 6.22 16.98
CA LEU A 47 -6.50 6.25 16.24
C LEU A 47 -6.67 7.15 15.01
N ASP A 48 -5.72 8.08 14.79
CA ASP A 48 -5.67 8.96 13.62
C ASP A 48 -4.39 8.76 12.80
N ARG A 49 -4.52 8.89 11.48
CA ARG A 49 -3.44 8.91 10.47
C ARG A 49 -2.32 7.94 10.78
N LEU A 50 -1.12 8.44 11.12
CA LEU A 50 0.09 7.62 11.27
C LEU A 50 -0.09 6.52 12.33
N PHE A 51 -0.74 6.81 13.46
CA PHE A 51 -0.98 5.79 14.48
C PHE A 51 -1.93 4.71 13.99
N LEU A 52 -2.98 5.11 13.25
CA LEU A 52 -3.91 4.16 12.65
C LEU A 52 -3.26 3.30 11.55
N ASP A 53 -2.41 3.90 10.72
CA ASP A 53 -1.71 3.20 9.64
C ASP A 53 -0.73 2.17 10.23
N LEU A 54 0.09 2.57 11.20
CA LEU A 54 1.01 1.65 11.90
C LEU A 54 0.27 0.52 12.62
N TRP A 55 -0.86 0.84 13.26
CA TRP A 55 -1.68 -0.16 13.91
C TRP A 55 -2.27 -1.16 12.90
N ARG A 56 -2.82 -0.69 11.78
CA ARG A 56 -3.37 -1.55 10.71
C ARG A 56 -2.30 -2.44 10.07
N GLU A 57 -1.13 -1.88 9.80
CA GLU A 57 -0.04 -2.57 9.11
C GLU A 57 0.71 -3.56 10.03
N GLY A 58 0.86 -3.23 11.31
CA GLY A 58 1.66 -4.02 12.25
C GLY A 58 0.89 -5.09 13.03
N GLY A 59 -0.36 -5.41 12.64
CA GLY A 59 -1.13 -6.52 13.23
C GLY A 59 -2.23 -6.11 14.22
N GLY A 60 -2.53 -4.82 14.30
CA GLY A 60 -3.66 -4.26 15.02
C GLY A 60 -3.65 -4.58 16.52
N ALA A 61 -4.85 -4.76 17.08
CA ALA A 61 -5.01 -5.07 18.50
C ALA A 61 -4.30 -6.36 18.93
N GLY A 62 -4.06 -7.31 18.02
CA GLY A 62 -3.34 -8.54 18.34
C GLY A 62 -1.85 -8.31 18.62
N ALA A 63 -1.26 -7.27 18.04
CA ALA A 63 0.16 -6.95 18.18
C ALA A 63 0.42 -5.77 19.13
N PHE A 64 -0.42 -4.73 19.06
CA PHE A 64 -0.24 -3.50 19.82
C PHE A 64 -1.30 -3.27 20.89
N GLY A 65 -2.38 -4.06 20.94
CA GLY A 65 -3.52 -3.77 21.80
C GLY A 65 -4.38 -2.58 21.33
N TYR A 66 -5.30 -2.15 22.19
CA TYR A 66 -6.17 -0.99 21.95
C TYR A 66 -5.55 0.29 22.55
N PRO A 67 -5.81 1.48 21.97
CA PRO A 67 -5.38 2.75 22.55
C PRO A 67 -6.03 2.99 23.90
N ILE A 68 -5.25 3.39 24.90
CA ILE A 68 -5.73 3.68 26.27
C ILE A 68 -5.67 5.18 26.61
N THR A 69 -5.08 5.98 25.73
CA THR A 69 -5.06 7.45 25.79
C THR A 69 -5.51 8.04 24.46
N PRO A 70 -5.91 9.32 24.42
CA PRO A 70 -5.88 10.09 23.18
C PRO A 70 -4.41 10.30 22.73
N GLU A 71 -4.22 10.92 21.57
CA GLU A 71 -2.90 11.47 21.19
C GLU A 71 -2.51 12.61 22.13
N LEU A 72 -1.27 12.56 22.62
CA LEU A 72 -0.70 13.48 23.59
C LEU A 72 0.52 14.17 22.97
N GLU A 73 0.54 15.50 22.99
CA GLU A 73 1.72 16.28 22.64
C GLU A 73 2.65 16.38 23.86
N GLN A 74 3.90 16.00 23.68
CA GLN A 74 4.95 16.12 24.69
C GLN A 74 5.64 17.49 24.62
N GLU A 75 6.34 17.86 25.70
CA GLU A 75 7.07 19.14 25.79
C GLU A 75 8.12 19.34 24.68
N ASN A 76 8.67 18.25 24.14
CA ASN A 76 9.61 18.27 23.02
C ASN A 76 8.94 18.33 21.63
N GLY A 77 7.62 18.49 21.56
CA GLY A 77 6.85 18.53 20.32
C GLY A 77 6.56 17.17 19.68
N HIS A 78 6.93 16.06 20.34
CA HIS A 78 6.55 14.73 19.85
C HIS A 78 5.11 14.40 20.24
N ILE A 79 4.36 13.82 19.31
CA ILE A 79 3.04 13.27 19.59
C ILE A 79 3.19 11.79 19.94
N VAL A 80 2.55 11.36 21.02
CA VAL A 80 2.54 9.96 21.48
C VAL A 80 1.13 9.49 21.79
N GLN A 81 0.90 8.20 21.64
CA GLN A 81 -0.32 7.55 22.09
C GLN A 81 0.05 6.19 22.69
N TYR A 82 -0.53 5.88 23.86
CA TYR A 82 -0.25 4.62 24.56
C TYR A 82 -1.31 3.59 24.21
N LEU A 83 -0.86 2.37 23.94
CA LEU A 83 -1.69 1.19 23.71
C LEU A 83 -1.37 0.13 24.79
N GLN A 84 -2.21 -0.90 24.91
CA GLN A 84 -2.15 -1.94 25.96
C GLN A 84 -0.89 -2.82 25.93
#